data_AF-A0A959ZMB2-F1
#
_entry.id   AF-A0A959ZMB2-F1
#
_cell.length_a   1.000
_cell.length_b   1.000
_cell.length_c   1.000
_cell.angle_alpha   90.00
_cell.angle_beta   90.00
_cell.angle_gamma   90.00
#
_symmetry.space_group_name_H-M   'P 1'
#
loop_
_entity.id
_entity.type
_entity.pdbx_description
1 polymer ?
#
loop_
_entity_poly.entity_id
_entity_poly.type
_entity_poly.pdbx_seq_one_letter_code
_entity_poly.pdbx_strand_id
1 'polypeptide(L)'
;MTAMGARAWKIFCLTGIAVWIAVTVLAGVLNDDPSDARPVTLTFAAGGAIFFGLIFGISLWNTRPKKFPDLELLYAELSIEPELGSRRAARLGTMRLVARCYLLLGMLVTALGLAAIVQESLGVGSAQTTLTAMIAIVIVWALAVPFVIGFARRTTDSVLAPLHLEQDGAALVGERHGRSVRIDVTARGWTTRVSPATSAPELHGEEILAYAGRGDANAWDGVETRTDGDAVVVARASRTGHEGPTWLWDLWLAERLAG
;
A
#
# COMPACT_ATOMS: atom_id res chain seq x y z
N MET A 1 1.12 3.51 -4.15
CA MET A 1 2.41 4.23 -4.29
C MET A 1 3.11 3.72 -5.54
N THR A 2 3.40 4.60 -6.49
CA THR A 2 4.17 4.29 -7.71
C THR A 2 5.64 4.00 -7.34
N ALA A 3 6.44 3.39 -8.22
CA ALA A 3 7.86 3.15 -7.97
C ALA A 3 8.65 4.45 -7.73
N MET A 4 8.28 5.52 -8.43
CA MET A 4 8.79 6.88 -8.22
C MET A 4 8.36 7.44 -6.85
N GLY A 5 7.10 7.21 -6.45
CA GLY A 5 6.60 7.57 -5.12
C GLY A 5 7.29 6.81 -4.00
N ALA A 6 7.63 5.53 -4.20
CA ALA A 6 8.35 4.73 -3.21
C ALA A 6 9.83 5.17 -3.07
N ARG A 7 10.48 5.56 -4.17
CA ARG A 7 11.84 6.13 -4.14
C ARG A 7 11.84 7.50 -3.48
N ALA A 8 10.93 8.40 -3.88
CA ALA A 8 10.79 9.72 -3.26
C ALA A 8 10.46 9.62 -1.76
N TRP A 9 9.58 8.68 -1.38
CA TRP A 9 9.27 8.41 0.02
C TRP A 9 10.48 7.90 0.82
N LYS A 10 11.27 6.98 0.25
CA LYS A 10 12.52 6.52 0.85
C LYS A 10 13.51 7.68 1.04
N ILE A 11 13.70 8.50 0.01
CA ILE A 11 14.58 9.68 0.07
C ILE A 11 14.10 10.65 1.14
N PHE A 12 12.79 10.92 1.20
CA PHE A 12 12.18 11.76 2.24
C PHE A 12 12.46 11.21 3.65
N CYS A 13 12.20 9.91 3.89
CA CYS A 13 12.46 9.30 5.19
C CYS A 13 13.95 9.34 5.57
N LEU A 14 14.85 8.99 4.65
CA LEU A 14 16.29 9.01 4.91
C LEU A 14 16.81 10.41 5.17
N THR A 15 16.37 11.39 4.38
CA THR A 15 16.76 12.80 4.56
C THR A 15 16.22 13.34 5.88
N GLY A 16 14.96 13.05 6.22
CA GLY A 16 14.36 13.45 7.49
C GLY A 16 15.08 12.85 8.70
N ILE A 17 15.43 11.57 8.66
CA ILE A 17 16.24 10.92 9.70
C ILE A 17 17.63 11.57 9.81
N ALA A 18 18.29 11.80 8.68
CA ALA A 18 19.62 12.42 8.66
C ALA A 18 19.59 13.84 9.27
N VAL A 19 18.60 14.66 8.89
CA VAL A 19 18.41 16.00 9.46
C VAL A 19 18.10 15.93 10.96
N TRP A 20 17.22 15.02 11.37
CA TRP A 20 16.86 14.85 12.78
C TRP A 20 18.08 14.46 13.64
N ILE A 21 18.88 13.50 13.17
CA ILE A 21 20.13 13.09 13.84
C ILE A 21 21.12 14.25 13.85
N ALA A 22 21.32 14.95 12.73
CA ALA A 22 22.25 16.07 12.65
C ALA A 22 21.90 17.21 13.62
N VAL A 23 20.62 17.55 13.73
CA VAL A 23 20.13 18.57 14.69
C VAL A 23 20.32 18.10 16.14
N THR A 24 20.09 16.81 16.43
CA THR A 24 20.32 16.24 17.76
C THR A 24 21.81 16.25 18.13
N VAL A 25 22.69 15.90 17.19
CA VAL A 25 24.14 15.94 17.38
C VAL A 25 24.61 17.37 17.57
N LEU A 26 24.10 18.32 16.78
CA LEU A 26 24.41 19.74 16.93
C LEU A 26 24.01 20.26 18.30
N ALA A 27 22.84 19.88 18.82
CA ALA A 27 22.43 20.22 20.19
C ALA A 27 23.38 19.64 21.25
N GLY A 28 23.96 18.46 21.01
CA GLY A 28 24.99 17.88 21.87
C GLY A 28 26.33 18.61 21.81
N VAL A 29 26.75 19.05 20.62
CA VAL A 29 28.01 19.80 20.44
C VAL A 29 27.91 21.22 21.02
N LEU A 30 26.74 21.84 20.92
CA LEU A 30 26.46 23.17 21.48
C LEU A 30 26.09 23.13 22.97
N ASN A 31 26.06 21.94 23.59
CA ASN A 31 25.74 21.82 25.01
C ASN A 31 26.99 22.05 25.85
N ASP A 32 27.04 23.21 26.52
CA ASP A 32 28.18 23.61 27.33
C ASP A 32 28.32 22.78 28.63
N ASP A 33 27.26 22.12 29.09
CA ASP A 33 27.28 21.24 30.26
C ASP A 33 27.10 19.76 29.85
N PRO A 34 28.18 18.95 29.79
CA PRO A 34 28.09 17.56 29.40
C PRO A 34 27.38 16.67 30.44
N SER A 35 27.13 17.17 31.65
CA SER A 35 26.38 16.47 32.69
C SER A 35 24.86 16.67 32.60
N ASP A 36 24.40 17.72 31.90
CA ASP A 36 22.97 17.95 31.63
C ASP A 36 22.58 17.42 30.25
N ALA A 37 21.92 16.26 30.21
CA ALA A 37 21.45 15.66 28.97
C ALA A 37 20.18 16.33 28.39
N ARG A 38 19.52 17.24 29.13
CA ARG A 38 18.21 17.81 28.76
C ARG A 38 18.16 18.49 27.40
N PRO A 39 19.14 19.31 27.00
CA PRO A 39 19.08 19.99 25.70
C PRO A 39 19.08 18.97 24.55
N VAL A 40 19.83 17.89 24.69
CA VAL A 40 19.96 16.83 23.69
C VAL A 40 18.70 15.98 23.62
N THR A 41 18.19 15.52 24.77
CA THR A 41 16.99 14.68 24.85
C THR A 41 15.73 15.41 24.40
N LEU A 42 15.58 16.69 24.75
CA LEU A 42 14.45 17.52 24.31
C LEU A 42 14.51 17.79 22.80
N THR A 43 15.70 18.08 22.27
CA THR A 43 15.90 18.25 20.82
C THR A 43 15.58 16.95 20.07
N PHE A 44 16.03 15.81 20.59
CA PHE A 44 15.71 14.50 20.05
C PHE A 44 14.20 14.25 20.06
N ALA A 45 13.53 14.48 21.20
CA ALA A 45 12.11 14.23 21.35
C ALA A 45 11.25 15.16 20.47
N ALA A 46 11.59 16.46 20.41
CA ALA A 46 10.90 17.43 19.57
C ALA A 46 11.08 17.13 18.08
N GLY A 47 12.32 16.83 17.65
CA GLY A 47 12.61 16.44 16.27
C GLY A 47 11.88 15.15 15.88
N GLY A 48 11.85 14.16 16.78
CA GLY A 48 11.10 12.92 16.59
C GLY A 48 9.60 13.17 16.45
N ALA A 49 9.01 14.01 17.31
CA ALA A 49 7.59 14.35 17.25
C ALA A 49 7.21 15.00 15.90
N ILE A 50 8.04 15.92 15.39
CA ILE A 50 7.84 16.56 14.09
C ILE A 50 7.95 15.53 12.97
N PHE A 51 9.04 14.75 12.94
CA PHE A 51 9.31 13.77 11.90
C PHE A 51 8.21 12.70 11.82
N PHE A 52 7.90 12.05 12.95
CA PHE A 52 6.87 11.03 13.01
C PHE A 52 5.47 11.62 12.79
N GLY A 53 5.19 12.83 13.27
CA GLY A 53 3.95 13.54 12.99
C GLY A 53 3.69 13.72 11.50
N LEU A 54 4.73 14.12 10.73
CA LEU A 54 4.65 14.22 9.27
C LEU A 54 4.47 12.84 8.61
N ILE A 55 5.23 11.83 9.03
CA ILE A 55 5.15 10.47 8.47
C ILE A 55 3.74 9.88 8.69
N PHE A 56 3.23 9.93 9.92
CA PHE A 56 1.90 9.42 10.24
C PHE A 56 0.80 10.27 9.60
N GLY A 57 0.95 11.60 9.55
CA GLY A 57 -0.02 12.49 8.92
C GLY A 57 -0.19 12.22 7.43
N ILE A 58 0.92 12.12 6.68
CA ILE A 58 0.91 11.76 5.25
C ILE A 58 0.39 10.34 5.05
N SER A 59 0.80 9.39 5.88
CA SER A 59 0.33 8.01 5.81
C SER A 59 -1.19 7.93 6.03
N LEU A 60 -1.72 8.64 7.01
CA LEU A 60 -3.15 8.70 7.30
C LEU A 60 -3.92 9.38 6.16
N TRP A 61 -3.38 10.46 5.59
CA TRP A 61 -3.93 11.11 4.40
C TRP A 61 -4.04 10.14 3.23
N ASN A 62 -3.02 9.31 3.01
CA ASN A 62 -3.02 8.29 1.96
C ASN A 62 -4.01 7.14 2.20
N THR A 63 -4.53 6.98 3.42
CA THR A 63 -5.65 6.04 3.70
C THR A 63 -7.04 6.61 3.38
N ARG A 64 -7.13 7.85 2.89
CA ARG A 64 -8.41 8.42 2.47
C ARG A 64 -8.98 7.64 1.27
N PRO A 65 -10.31 7.46 1.23
CA PRO A 65 -10.95 6.83 0.08
C PRO A 65 -10.71 7.67 -1.17
N LYS A 66 -9.88 7.16 -2.09
CA LYS A 66 -9.85 7.65 -3.46
C LYS A 66 -10.95 6.91 -4.22
N LYS A 67 -11.89 7.66 -4.78
CA LYS A 67 -12.93 7.10 -5.66
C LYS A 67 -12.33 6.98 -7.05
N PHE A 68 -12.34 5.78 -7.60
CA PHE A 68 -11.95 5.52 -8.98
C PHE A 68 -13.18 5.02 -9.72
N PRO A 69 -14.08 5.93 -10.16
CA PRO A 69 -15.36 5.54 -10.74
C PRO A 69 -15.18 4.56 -11.91
N ASP A 70 -14.15 4.77 -12.74
CA ASP A 70 -13.88 3.89 -13.89
C ASP A 70 -13.45 2.48 -13.49
N LEU A 71 -12.70 2.32 -12.39
CA LEU A 71 -12.29 1.02 -11.87
C LEU A 71 -13.43 0.28 -11.16
N GLU A 72 -14.35 1.01 -10.52
CA GLU A 72 -15.57 0.43 -9.96
C GLU A 72 -16.47 -0.12 -11.07
N LEU A 73 -16.64 0.64 -12.15
CA LEU A 73 -17.35 0.19 -13.35
C LEU A 73 -16.66 -1.02 -14.00
N LEU A 74 -15.33 -0.97 -14.16
CA LEU A 74 -14.56 -2.06 -14.75
C LEU A 74 -14.64 -3.34 -13.93
N TYR A 75 -14.56 -3.24 -12.60
CA TYR A 75 -14.75 -4.39 -11.74
C TYR A 75 -16.16 -4.98 -11.91
N ALA A 76 -17.20 -4.14 -11.92
CA ALA A 76 -18.58 -4.61 -12.05
C ALA A 76 -18.84 -5.32 -13.39
N GLU A 77 -18.16 -4.89 -14.45
CA GLU A 77 -18.16 -5.56 -15.76
C GLU A 77 -17.44 -6.92 -15.71
N LEU A 78 -16.31 -6.99 -15.00
CA LEU A 78 -15.52 -8.23 -14.88
C LEU A 78 -16.09 -9.23 -13.86
N SER A 79 -16.95 -8.81 -12.94
CA SER A 79 -17.56 -9.72 -11.96
C SER A 79 -18.57 -10.65 -12.63
N ILE A 80 -18.35 -11.95 -12.51
CA ILE A 80 -19.21 -12.99 -13.08
C ILE A 80 -20.50 -13.13 -12.27
N GLU A 81 -20.42 -12.90 -10.95
CA GLU A 81 -21.58 -12.85 -10.07
C GLU A 81 -22.01 -11.40 -9.79
N PRO A 82 -23.31 -11.05 -9.90
CA PRO A 82 -23.80 -9.73 -9.52
C PRO A 82 -23.69 -9.57 -8.00
N GLU A 83 -22.68 -8.83 -7.55
CA GLU A 83 -22.53 -8.53 -6.13
C GLU A 83 -23.64 -7.60 -5.63
N LEU A 84 -24.33 -8.02 -4.56
CA LEU A 84 -25.11 -7.15 -3.68
C LEU A 84 -24.18 -6.09 -3.06
N GLY A 85 -24.09 -4.92 -3.70
CA GLY A 85 -23.10 -3.87 -3.45
C GLY A 85 -22.99 -3.32 -2.02
N SER A 86 -23.92 -3.64 -1.12
CA SER A 86 -23.89 -3.19 0.28
C SER A 86 -22.85 -3.91 1.15
N ARG A 87 -22.53 -5.18 0.87
CA ARG A 87 -21.55 -5.94 1.69
C ARG A 87 -20.10 -5.61 1.36
N ARG A 88 -19.85 -5.07 0.17
CA ARG A 88 -18.51 -4.84 -0.37
C ARG A 88 -17.91 -3.50 0.03
N ALA A 89 -18.70 -2.42 -0.09
CA ALA A 89 -18.32 -1.10 0.40
C ALA A 89 -18.04 -1.12 1.91
N ALA A 90 -18.82 -1.91 2.67
CA ALA A 90 -18.60 -2.14 4.09
C ALA A 90 -17.22 -2.76 4.35
N ARG A 91 -16.83 -3.82 3.62
CA ARG A 91 -15.55 -4.54 3.83
C ARG A 91 -14.31 -3.75 3.40
N LEU A 92 -14.36 -3.03 2.27
CA LEU A 92 -13.29 -2.11 1.85
C LEU A 92 -13.15 -0.94 2.85
N GLY A 93 -14.27 -0.47 3.41
CA GLY A 93 -14.29 0.45 4.54
C GLY A 93 -13.57 -0.13 5.77
N THR A 94 -13.84 -1.39 6.12
CA THR A 94 -13.22 -2.07 7.27
C THR A 94 -11.71 -2.29 7.08
N MET A 95 -11.22 -2.64 5.89
CA MET A 95 -9.77 -2.72 5.63
C MET A 95 -9.07 -1.38 5.86
N ARG A 96 -9.69 -0.28 5.41
CA ARG A 96 -9.17 1.07 5.66
C ARG A 96 -9.23 1.44 7.13
N LEU A 97 -10.28 1.01 7.84
CA LEU A 97 -10.38 1.16 9.29
C LEU A 97 -9.23 0.44 10.00
N VAL A 98 -8.95 -0.82 9.62
CA VAL A 98 -7.83 -1.59 10.17
C VAL A 98 -6.49 -0.91 9.90
N ALA A 99 -6.24 -0.47 8.66
CA ALA A 99 -5.03 0.28 8.33
C ALA A 99 -4.89 1.58 9.13
N ARG A 100 -6.00 2.31 9.34
CA ARG A 100 -6.03 3.51 10.18
C ARG A 100 -5.79 3.19 11.65
N CYS A 101 -6.40 2.14 12.19
CA CYS A 101 -6.16 1.69 13.56
C CYS A 101 -4.68 1.33 13.78
N TYR A 102 -4.05 0.67 12.81
CA TYR A 102 -2.61 0.39 12.84
C TYR A 102 -1.76 1.67 12.85
N LEU A 103 -2.09 2.63 11.99
CA LEU A 103 -1.37 3.91 11.95
C LEU A 103 -1.58 4.72 13.23
N LEU A 104 -2.80 4.77 13.76
CA LEU A 104 -3.11 5.46 15.01
C LEU A 104 -2.44 4.80 16.21
N LEU A 105 -2.37 3.47 16.25
CA LEU A 105 -1.66 2.78 17.32
C LEU A 105 -0.16 2.98 17.23
N GLY A 106 0.42 2.92 16.03
CA GLY A 106 1.83 3.28 15.81
C GLY A 106 2.13 4.70 16.25
N MET A 107 1.24 5.64 15.94
CA MET A 107 1.32 7.03 16.41
C MET A 107 1.26 7.11 17.93
N LEU A 108 0.33 6.39 18.58
CA LEU A 108 0.19 6.35 20.03
C LEU A 108 1.45 5.80 20.71
N VAL A 109 1.96 4.65 20.26
CA VAL A 109 3.18 4.02 20.81
C VAL A 109 4.37 4.95 20.64
N THR A 110 4.51 5.59 19.48
CA THR A 110 5.59 6.55 19.22
C THR A 110 5.48 7.76 20.13
N ALA A 111 4.28 8.32 20.29
CA ALA A 111 4.04 9.45 21.18
C ALA A 111 4.34 9.11 22.65
N LEU A 112 3.96 7.91 23.11
CA LEU A 112 4.29 7.42 24.45
C LEU A 112 5.79 7.22 24.64
N GLY A 113 6.50 6.69 23.63
CA GLY A 113 7.95 6.56 23.67
C GLY A 113 8.66 7.91 23.77
N LEU A 114 8.24 8.90 22.98
CA LEU A 114 8.77 10.27 23.06
C LEU A 114 8.43 10.93 24.40
N ALA A 115 7.22 10.71 24.92
CA ALA A 115 6.81 11.23 26.22
C ALA A 115 7.64 10.62 27.37
N ALA A 116 7.97 9.32 27.33
CA ALA A 116 8.82 8.70 28.33
C ALA A 116 10.22 9.34 28.38
N ILE A 117 10.81 9.63 27.22
CA ILE A 117 12.11 10.32 27.11
C ILE A 117 12.05 11.71 27.75
N VAL A 118 10.98 12.47 27.47
CA VAL A 118 10.77 13.80 28.05
C VAL A 118 10.53 13.75 29.56
N GLN A 119 9.74 12.79 30.05
CA GLN A 119 9.44 12.62 31.47
C GLN A 119 10.70 12.33 32.28
N GLU A 120 11.55 11.41 31.80
CA GLU A 120 12.84 11.10 32.41
C GLU A 120 13.74 12.34 32.44
N SER A 121 13.79 13.08 31.34
CA SER A 121 14.64 14.25 31.19
C SER A 121 14.22 15.44 32.08
N LEU A 122 12.91 15.65 32.25
CA LEU A 122 12.36 16.77 33.03
C LEU A 122 12.16 16.39 34.51
N GLY A 123 12.33 15.12 34.88
CA GLY A 123 12.03 14.63 36.23
C GLY A 123 10.55 14.75 36.60
N VAL A 124 9.66 14.79 35.59
CA VAL A 124 8.22 14.98 35.77
C VAL A 124 7.48 13.74 35.29
N GLY A 125 6.74 13.09 36.19
CA GLY A 125 5.99 11.87 35.89
C GLY A 125 6.77 10.59 36.20
N SER A 126 6.30 9.45 35.67
CA SER A 126 6.93 8.14 35.87
C SER A 126 7.23 7.50 34.51
N ALA A 127 8.48 7.58 34.07
CA ALA A 127 8.94 6.95 32.84
C ALA A 127 8.70 5.42 32.87
N GLN A 128 8.82 4.80 34.04
CA GLN A 128 8.52 3.38 34.23
C GLN A 128 7.06 3.04 33.93
N THR A 129 6.12 3.89 34.36
CA THR A 129 4.68 3.70 34.07
C THR A 129 4.41 3.85 32.58
N THR A 130 5.03 4.84 31.94
CA THR A 130 4.91 5.07 30.48
C THR A 130 5.51 3.94 29.66
N LEU A 131 6.69 3.44 30.04
CA LEU A 131 7.34 2.28 29.42
C LEU A 131 6.50 1.01 29.60
N THR A 132 5.95 0.79 30.79
CA THR A 132 5.08 -0.37 31.07
C THR A 132 3.82 -0.32 30.20
N ALA A 133 3.19 0.86 30.09
CA ALA A 133 2.04 1.05 29.22
C ALA A 133 2.39 0.81 27.74
N MET A 134 3.56 1.29 27.29
CA MET A 134 4.05 1.08 25.93
C MET A 134 4.25 -0.42 25.64
N ILE A 135 4.91 -1.16 26.55
CA ILE A 135 5.13 -2.61 26.41
C ILE A 135 3.78 -3.35 26.33
N ALA A 136 2.84 -3.02 27.22
CA ALA A 136 1.51 -3.63 27.20
C ALA A 136 0.79 -3.40 25.86
N ILE A 137 0.85 -2.18 25.33
CA ILE A 137 0.27 -1.85 24.01
C ILE A 137 0.95 -2.65 22.89
N VAL A 138 2.27 -2.75 22.89
CA VAL A 138 3.03 -3.51 21.88
C VAL A 138 2.68 -5.00 21.93
N ILE A 139 2.53 -5.59 23.11
CA ILE A 139 2.11 -7.00 23.27
C ILE A 139 0.70 -7.20 22.71
N VAL A 140 -0.26 -6.37 23.12
CA VAL A 140 -1.65 -6.44 22.61
C VAL A 140 -1.66 -6.28 21.09
N TRP A 141 -0.83 -5.40 20.54
CA TRP A 141 -0.73 -5.20 19.11
C TRP A 141 -0.11 -6.40 18.37
N ALA A 142 0.97 -6.98 18.90
CA ALA A 142 1.59 -8.17 18.34
C ALA A 142 0.58 -9.33 18.27
N LEU A 143 -0.27 -9.47 19.29
CA LEU A 143 -1.36 -10.44 19.32
C LEU A 143 -2.49 -10.12 18.32
N ALA A 144 -2.66 -8.86 17.92
CA ALA A 144 -3.65 -8.45 16.92
C ALA A 144 -3.18 -8.71 15.46
N VAL A 145 -1.88 -8.85 15.21
CA VAL A 145 -1.32 -9.09 13.85
C VAL A 145 -1.91 -10.32 13.17
N PRO A 146 -1.99 -11.52 13.81
CA PRO A 146 -2.62 -12.69 13.20
C PRO A 146 -4.08 -12.45 12.81
N PHE A 147 -4.84 -11.75 13.65
CA PHE A 147 -6.24 -11.40 13.37
C PHE A 147 -6.35 -10.51 12.12
N VAL A 148 -5.47 -9.53 12.00
CA VAL A 148 -5.43 -8.59 10.87
C VAL A 148 -5.01 -9.27 9.58
N ILE A 149 -4.02 -10.16 9.61
CA ILE A 149 -3.64 -10.97 8.45
C ILE A 149 -4.80 -11.88 8.03
N GLY A 150 -5.45 -12.55 8.98
CA GLY A 150 -6.61 -13.40 8.70
C GLY A 150 -7.78 -12.61 8.11
N PHE A 151 -8.07 -11.43 8.65
CA PHE A 151 -9.10 -10.53 8.13
C PHE A 151 -8.75 -10.01 6.72
N ALA A 152 -7.49 -9.67 6.49
CA ALA A 152 -7.01 -9.21 5.20
C ALA A 152 -7.16 -10.28 4.12
N ARG A 153 -6.79 -11.53 4.43
CA ARG A 153 -6.99 -12.69 3.54
C ARG A 153 -8.46 -12.86 3.17
N ARG A 154 -9.35 -13.00 4.16
CA ARG A 154 -10.80 -13.16 3.92
C ARG A 154 -11.41 -12.06 3.07
N THR A 155 -10.95 -10.82 3.25
CA THR A 155 -11.45 -9.69 2.47
C THR A 155 -10.91 -9.73 1.04
N THR A 156 -9.64 -10.09 0.86
CA THR A 156 -9.02 -10.30 -0.45
C THR A 156 -9.76 -11.41 -1.19
N ASP A 157 -10.00 -12.55 -0.55
CA ASP A 157 -10.79 -13.66 -1.10
C ASP A 157 -12.17 -13.18 -1.53
N SER A 158 -12.83 -12.32 -0.74
CA SER A 158 -14.15 -11.79 -1.13
C SER A 158 -14.13 -10.80 -2.29
N VAL A 159 -13.00 -10.16 -2.58
CA VAL A 159 -12.84 -9.29 -3.76
C VAL A 159 -12.40 -10.10 -4.98
N LEU A 160 -11.74 -11.24 -4.79
CA LEU A 160 -11.30 -12.09 -5.89
C LEU A 160 -12.35 -13.14 -6.28
N ALA A 161 -13.18 -13.60 -5.34
CA ALA A 161 -14.20 -14.61 -5.58
C ALA A 161 -15.21 -14.24 -6.68
N PRO A 162 -15.77 -13.00 -6.75
CA PRO A 162 -16.66 -12.61 -7.86
C PRO A 162 -15.93 -12.56 -9.21
N LEU A 163 -14.60 -12.51 -9.20
CA LEU A 163 -13.78 -12.61 -10.39
C LEU A 163 -13.37 -14.06 -10.70
N HIS A 164 -13.76 -15.05 -9.89
CA HIS A 164 -13.23 -16.42 -9.89
C HIS A 164 -11.69 -16.47 -9.88
N LEU A 165 -11.09 -15.56 -9.12
CA LEU A 165 -9.67 -15.53 -8.84
C LEU A 165 -9.42 -15.89 -7.38
N GLU A 166 -8.25 -16.43 -7.10
CA GLU A 166 -7.73 -16.74 -5.78
C GLU A 166 -6.29 -16.27 -5.67
N GLN A 167 -5.85 -15.97 -4.45
CA GLN A 167 -4.47 -15.57 -4.21
C GLN A 167 -3.59 -16.81 -3.98
N ASP A 168 -2.66 -17.08 -4.90
CA ASP A 168 -1.62 -18.12 -4.78
C ASP A 168 -0.25 -17.45 -4.60
N GLY A 169 0.13 -17.25 -3.33
CA GLY A 169 1.37 -16.56 -2.96
C GLY A 169 1.38 -15.11 -3.45
N ALA A 170 2.25 -14.83 -4.43
CA ALA A 170 2.39 -13.52 -5.07
C ALA A 170 1.61 -13.39 -6.40
N ALA A 171 0.93 -14.45 -6.83
CA ALA A 171 0.11 -14.46 -8.02
C ALA A 171 -1.39 -14.48 -7.68
N LEU A 172 -2.21 -13.97 -8.59
CA LEU A 172 -3.65 -14.21 -8.61
C LEU A 172 -3.92 -15.25 -9.69
N VAL A 173 -4.59 -16.34 -9.36
CA VAL A 173 -4.85 -17.45 -10.28
C VAL A 173 -6.33 -17.80 -10.27
N GLY A 174 -6.85 -18.30 -11.38
CA GLY A 174 -8.23 -18.76 -11.43
C GLY A 174 -8.68 -19.12 -12.83
N GLU A 175 -9.99 -19.32 -12.98
CA GLU A 175 -10.61 -19.67 -14.25
C GLU A 175 -11.78 -18.72 -14.53
N ARG A 176 -11.77 -18.10 -15.71
CA ARG A 176 -12.78 -17.13 -16.14
C ARG A 176 -13.22 -17.45 -17.56
N HIS A 177 -14.53 -17.58 -17.78
CA HIS A 177 -15.12 -17.90 -19.09
C HIS A 177 -14.50 -19.14 -19.77
N GLY A 178 -14.13 -20.18 -19.00
CA GLY A 178 -13.47 -21.39 -19.51
C GLY A 178 -11.99 -21.20 -19.84
N ARG A 179 -11.38 -20.10 -19.40
CA ARG A 179 -9.96 -19.75 -19.61
C ARG A 179 -9.23 -19.66 -18.27
N SER A 180 -8.07 -20.27 -18.20
CA SER A 180 -7.12 -20.06 -17.11
C SER A 180 -6.59 -18.63 -17.12
N VAL A 181 -6.58 -18.01 -15.95
CA VAL A 181 -6.07 -16.65 -15.74
C VAL A 181 -4.98 -16.69 -14.67
N ARG A 182 -3.86 -16.05 -14.95
CA ARG A 182 -2.75 -15.88 -14.00
C ARG A 182 -2.21 -14.46 -14.04
N ILE A 183 -2.23 -13.77 -12.91
CA ILE A 183 -1.69 -12.43 -12.73
C ILE A 183 -0.50 -12.51 -11.78
N ASP A 184 0.71 -12.45 -12.31
CA ASP A 184 1.93 -12.42 -11.50
C ASP A 184 2.22 -10.97 -11.06
N VAL A 185 2.24 -10.73 -9.75
CA VAL A 185 2.54 -9.41 -9.18
C VAL A 185 3.99 -9.37 -8.72
N THR A 186 4.83 -8.58 -9.39
CA THR A 186 6.25 -8.46 -9.08
C THR A 186 6.63 -7.03 -8.66
N ALA A 187 7.84 -6.88 -8.12
CA ALA A 187 8.38 -5.56 -7.81
C ALA A 187 8.59 -4.66 -9.05
N ARG A 188 8.68 -5.27 -10.26
CA ARG A 188 8.92 -4.57 -11.53
C ARG A 188 7.63 -4.20 -12.26
N GLY A 189 6.49 -4.77 -11.86
CA GLY A 189 5.23 -4.61 -12.57
C GLY A 189 4.33 -5.83 -12.38
N TRP A 190 3.36 -5.95 -13.26
CA TRP A 190 2.36 -7.02 -13.23
C TRP A 190 2.31 -7.67 -14.61
N THR A 191 2.05 -8.96 -14.65
CA THR A 191 1.88 -9.71 -15.90
C THR A 191 0.62 -10.53 -15.79
N THR A 192 -0.37 -10.22 -16.63
CA THR A 192 -1.62 -10.97 -16.74
C THR A 192 -1.51 -11.92 -17.92
N ARG A 193 -1.77 -13.21 -17.69
CA ARG A 193 -1.86 -14.24 -18.71
C ARG A 193 -3.26 -14.82 -18.74
N VAL A 194 -3.80 -15.03 -19.94
CA VAL A 194 -5.09 -15.69 -20.17
C VAL A 194 -4.90 -16.76 -21.24
N SER A 195 -5.25 -18.01 -20.95
CA SER A 195 -5.18 -19.16 -21.86
C SER A 195 -6.44 -20.04 -21.74
N PRO A 196 -6.95 -20.67 -22.82
CA PRO A 196 -6.40 -20.60 -24.17
C PRO A 196 -6.85 -19.34 -24.91
N ALA A 197 -6.01 -18.88 -25.84
CA ALA A 197 -6.21 -17.76 -26.72
C ALA A 197 -5.88 -18.15 -28.16
N THR A 198 -6.66 -17.64 -29.11
CA THR A 198 -6.51 -18.01 -30.53
C THR A 198 -5.34 -17.26 -31.19
N SER A 199 -5.21 -15.97 -30.92
CA SER A 199 -4.09 -15.10 -31.31
C SER A 199 -4.36 -13.69 -30.78
N ALA A 200 -3.36 -13.01 -30.23
CA ALA A 200 -3.49 -11.60 -29.86
C ALA A 200 -2.54 -10.70 -30.66
N PRO A 201 -3.00 -9.53 -31.13
CA PRO A 201 -2.09 -8.53 -31.67
C PRO A 201 -1.08 -8.07 -30.61
N GLU A 202 0.14 -7.82 -31.06
CA GLU A 202 1.14 -7.10 -30.27
C GLU A 202 0.80 -5.61 -30.35
N LEU A 203 0.46 -5.03 -29.21
CA LEU A 203 0.03 -3.64 -29.07
C LEU A 203 0.83 -2.97 -27.96
N HIS A 204 1.13 -1.69 -28.16
CA HIS A 204 1.84 -0.88 -27.17
C HIS A 204 1.17 0.48 -26.95
N GLY A 205 1.05 0.90 -25.69
CA GLY A 205 0.67 2.27 -25.32
C GLY A 205 -0.55 2.83 -26.06
N GLU A 206 -0.32 3.76 -27.00
CA GLU A 206 -1.38 4.41 -27.78
C GLU A 206 -2.15 3.45 -28.71
N GLU A 207 -1.52 2.38 -29.19
CA GLU A 207 -2.19 1.34 -29.99
C GLU A 207 -3.21 0.58 -29.14
N ILE A 208 -2.89 0.38 -27.86
CA ILE A 208 -3.82 -0.22 -26.89
C ILE A 208 -4.99 0.72 -26.64
N LEU A 209 -4.74 2.03 -26.49
CA LEU A 209 -5.82 3.01 -26.34
C LEU A 209 -6.75 3.01 -27.57
N ALA A 210 -6.17 2.98 -28.77
CA ALA A 210 -6.92 2.93 -30.03
C ALA A 210 -7.75 1.63 -30.16
N TYR A 211 -7.18 0.49 -29.74
CA TYR A 211 -7.87 -0.81 -29.77
C TYR A 211 -8.95 -0.93 -28.68
N ALA A 212 -8.62 -0.54 -27.45
CA ALA A 212 -9.49 -0.66 -26.30
C ALA A 212 -10.69 0.29 -26.40
N GLY A 213 -10.50 1.47 -27.02
CA GLY A 213 -11.51 2.53 -27.09
C GLY A 213 -11.96 3.05 -25.72
N ARG A 214 -11.19 2.75 -24.66
CA ARG A 214 -11.48 3.05 -23.26
C ARG A 214 -10.18 3.25 -22.50
N GLY A 215 -10.22 4.04 -21.43
CA GLY A 215 -9.06 4.45 -20.64
C GLY A 215 -8.47 5.77 -21.15
N ASP A 216 -7.50 6.30 -20.43
CA ASP A 216 -6.70 7.45 -20.86
C ASP A 216 -5.28 7.01 -21.23
N ALA A 217 -4.45 7.93 -21.74
CA ALA A 217 -3.05 7.62 -22.07
C ALA A 217 -2.28 7.09 -20.85
N ASN A 218 -2.60 7.56 -19.64
CA ASN A 218 -1.95 7.10 -18.40
C ASN A 218 -2.35 5.67 -18.01
N ALA A 219 -3.55 5.22 -18.38
CA ALA A 219 -4.02 3.87 -18.14
C ALA A 219 -3.24 2.85 -18.96
N TRP A 220 -2.72 3.21 -20.14
CA TRP A 220 -2.01 2.31 -21.05
C TRP A 220 -0.51 2.56 -21.14
N ASP A 221 -0.01 3.59 -20.45
CA ASP A 221 1.42 3.86 -20.34
C ASP A 221 2.18 2.64 -19.80
N GLY A 222 3.23 2.26 -20.52
CA GLY A 222 4.07 1.10 -20.21
C GLY A 222 3.38 -0.28 -20.30
N VAL A 223 2.22 -0.37 -20.97
CA VAL A 223 1.53 -1.65 -21.22
C VAL A 223 1.95 -2.20 -22.59
N GLU A 224 2.22 -3.50 -22.60
CA GLU A 224 2.57 -4.26 -23.78
C GLU A 224 1.72 -5.53 -23.83
N THR A 225 1.24 -5.88 -25.02
CA THR A 225 0.54 -7.14 -25.25
C THR A 225 1.38 -8.03 -26.14
N ARG A 226 1.37 -9.33 -25.86
CA ARG A 226 2.08 -10.32 -26.68
C ARG A 226 1.38 -11.68 -26.58
N THR A 227 1.69 -12.56 -27.50
CA THR A 227 1.24 -13.95 -27.44
C THR A 227 2.39 -14.83 -26.92
N ASP A 228 2.09 -15.75 -26.00
CA ASP A 228 3.05 -16.71 -25.44
C ASP A 228 2.41 -18.10 -25.47
N GLY A 229 2.75 -18.89 -26.50
CA GLY A 229 2.10 -20.17 -26.75
C GLY A 229 0.61 -20.00 -27.05
N ASP A 230 -0.24 -20.62 -26.22
CA ASP A 230 -1.70 -20.51 -26.27
C ASP A 230 -2.24 -19.40 -25.35
N ALA A 231 -1.39 -18.51 -24.82
CA ALA A 231 -1.80 -17.47 -23.90
C ALA A 231 -1.64 -16.06 -24.51
N VAL A 232 -2.60 -15.17 -24.22
CA VAL A 232 -2.37 -13.73 -24.30
C VAL A 232 -1.67 -13.28 -23.03
N VAL A 233 -0.61 -12.49 -23.19
CA VAL A 233 0.13 -11.87 -22.10
C VAL A 233 0.00 -10.36 -22.20
N VAL A 234 -0.54 -9.75 -21.15
CA VAL A 234 -0.53 -8.30 -20.94
C VAL A 234 0.48 -8.00 -19.84
N ALA A 235 1.56 -7.33 -20.20
CA ALA A 235 2.61 -6.94 -19.28
C ALA A 235 2.59 -5.43 -19.07
N ARG A 236 2.70 -5.00 -17.81
CA ARG A 236 2.83 -3.58 -17.46
C ARG A 236 4.14 -3.34 -16.76
N ALA A 237 5.03 -2.57 -17.39
CA ALA A 237 6.25 -2.09 -16.78
C ALA A 237 5.93 -0.93 -15.83
N SER A 238 6.30 -1.06 -14.55
CA SER A 238 6.13 -0.04 -13.51
C SER A 238 4.66 0.28 -13.11
N ARG A 239 4.48 0.73 -11.87
CA ARG A 239 3.22 1.26 -11.31
C ARG A 239 3.01 2.76 -11.64
N THR A 240 3.62 3.28 -12.69
CA THR A 240 3.53 4.70 -13.04
C THR A 240 2.27 4.92 -13.89
N GLY A 241 1.46 5.93 -13.56
CA GLY A 241 0.29 6.32 -14.34
C GLY A 241 -1.03 6.31 -13.58
N HIS A 242 -1.37 5.23 -12.87
CA HIS A 242 -2.71 5.06 -12.28
C HIS A 242 -2.68 4.83 -10.75
N GLU A 243 -3.50 5.58 -10.00
CA GLU A 243 -3.57 5.49 -8.53
C GLU A 243 -4.45 4.33 -7.98
N GLY A 244 -4.88 3.39 -8.82
CA GLY A 244 -5.75 2.26 -8.44
C GLY A 244 -5.20 0.87 -8.83
N PRO A 245 -5.95 -0.21 -8.60
CA PRO A 245 -5.61 -1.58 -9.05
C PRO A 245 -5.56 -1.70 -10.58
N THR A 246 -4.45 -1.28 -11.19
CA THR A 246 -4.23 -1.28 -12.64
C THR A 246 -4.36 -2.67 -13.28
N TRP A 247 -4.13 -3.73 -12.51
CA TRP A 247 -4.27 -5.10 -12.97
C TRP A 247 -5.69 -5.45 -13.44
N LEU A 248 -6.72 -4.69 -13.02
CA LEU A 248 -8.08 -4.86 -13.55
C LEU A 248 -8.17 -4.43 -15.02
N TRP A 249 -7.48 -3.35 -15.41
CA TRP A 249 -7.38 -2.94 -16.82
C TRP A 249 -6.62 -3.97 -17.65
N ASP A 250 -5.54 -4.51 -17.07
CA ASP A 250 -4.71 -5.52 -17.73
C ASP A 250 -5.50 -6.84 -17.92
N LEU A 251 -6.32 -7.23 -16.93
CA LEU A 251 -7.22 -8.38 -17.02
C LEU A 251 -8.30 -8.19 -18.08
N TRP A 252 -8.99 -7.05 -18.05
CA TRP A 252 -10.01 -6.73 -19.05
C TRP A 252 -9.46 -6.76 -20.48
N LEU A 253 -8.27 -6.17 -20.67
CA LEU A 253 -7.60 -6.16 -21.96
C LEU A 253 -7.21 -7.59 -22.39
N ALA A 254 -6.66 -8.39 -21.48
CA ALA A 254 -6.27 -9.77 -21.77
C ALA A 254 -7.46 -10.64 -22.15
N GLU A 255 -8.61 -10.53 -21.46
CA GLU A 255 -9.83 -11.25 -21.81
C GLU A 255 -10.35 -10.85 -23.19
N ARG A 256 -10.36 -9.54 -23.49
CA ARG A 256 -10.81 -9.02 -24.79
C ARG A 256 -9.92 -9.44 -25.95
N LEU A 257 -8.61 -9.58 -25.71
CA LEU A 257 -7.65 -10.07 -26.70
C LEU A 257 -7.69 -11.59 -26.87
N ALA A 258 -8.08 -12.33 -25.84
CA ALA A 258 -8.19 -13.79 -25.89
C ALA A 258 -9.41 -14.28 -26.70
N GLY A 259 -10.38 -13.39 -26.97
CA GLY A 259 -11.56 -13.62 -27.83
C GLY A 259 -12.69 -14.34 -27.12
#